data_AF-A0A1G1LTC8-F1
#
_entry.id   AF-A0A1G1LTC8-F1
#
_cell.length_a   1.000
_cell.length_b   1.000
_cell.length_c   1.000
_cell.angle_alpha   90.00
_cell.angle_beta   90.00
_cell.angle_gamma   90.00
#
_symmetry.space_group_name_H-M   'P 1'
#
loop_
_entity.id
_entity.type
_entity.pdbx_description
1 polymer ?
#
loop_
_entity_poly.entity_id
_entity_poly.type
_entity_poly.pdbx_seq_one_letter_code
_entity_poly.pdbx_strand_id
1 'polypeptide(L)'
;MPEVDGLGKALILAGCFLVLAGLVVLLVEKGAGSGGPLGEWFGWLGKLPGDISVKRDGFSFYFPLTTSILISIVLSLLVYFISKR
;
A
#
# COMPACT_ATOMS: atom_id res chain seq x y z
N MET A 1 30.78 15.42 -21.70
CA MET A 1 29.38 15.10 -22.06
C MET A 1 28.58 14.92 -20.78
N PRO A 2 27.96 16.00 -20.26
CA PRO A 2 27.30 16.02 -18.93
C PRO A 2 25.87 15.44 -18.89
N GLU A 3 25.26 15.12 -20.02
CA GLU A 3 23.87 14.62 -20.08
C GLU A 3 23.68 13.17 -19.60
N VAL A 4 24.71 12.32 -19.71
CA VAL A 4 24.59 10.89 -19.37
C VAL A 4 24.66 10.60 -17.86
N ASP A 5 25.22 11.50 -17.06
CA ASP A 5 25.34 11.33 -15.60
C ASP A 5 23.97 11.38 -14.90
N GLY A 6 23.10 12.29 -15.33
CA GLY A 6 21.72 12.40 -14.83
C GLY A 6 20.86 11.20 -15.20
N LEU A 7 21.08 10.66 -16.41
CA LEU A 7 20.32 9.52 -16.93
C LEU A 7 20.66 8.22 -16.18
N GLY A 8 21.93 8.03 -15.79
CA GLY A 8 22.35 6.91 -14.95
C GLY A 8 21.71 6.94 -13.55
N LYS A 9 21.70 8.10 -12.90
CA LYS A 9 21.03 8.28 -11.59
C LYS A 9 19.53 8.05 -11.67
N ALA A 10 18.88 8.53 -12.74
CA ALA A 10 17.46 8.30 -12.97
C ALA A 10 17.12 6.81 -13.16
N LEU A 11 17.96 6.06 -13.89
CA LEU A 11 17.79 4.61 -14.06
C LEU A 11 17.91 3.86 -12.73
N ILE A 12 18.89 4.22 -11.90
CA ILE A 12 19.08 3.62 -10.56
C ILE A 12 17.87 3.92 -9.67
N LEU A 13 17.36 5.15 -9.68
CA LEU A 13 16.21 5.55 -8.88
C LEU A 13 14.94 4.79 -9.31
N ALA A 14 14.70 4.69 -10.62
CA ALA A 14 13.59 3.94 -11.19
C ALA A 14 13.68 2.45 -10.89
N GLY A 15 14.88 1.86 -10.95
CA GLY A 15 15.13 0.47 -10.57
C GLY A 15 14.84 0.20 -9.10
N CYS A 16 15.33 1.05 -8.20
CA CYS A 16 15.00 0.96 -6.76
C CYS A 16 13.49 1.08 -6.52
N PHE A 17 12.83 2.02 -7.19
CA PHE A 17 11.38 2.18 -7.09
C PHE A 17 10.63 0.93 -7.54
N LEU A 18 11.01 0.33 -8.67
CA LEU A 18 10.42 -0.91 -9.18
C LEU A 18 10.65 -2.09 -8.24
N VAL A 19 11.83 -2.22 -7.65
CA VAL A 19 12.14 -3.26 -6.65
C VAL A 19 11.28 -3.07 -5.40
N LEU A 20 11.15 -1.84 -4.90
CA LEU A 20 10.29 -1.53 -3.76
C LEU A 20 8.82 -1.81 -4.08
N ALA A 21 8.33 -1.40 -5.25
CA ALA A 21 6.98 -1.67 -5.70
C ALA A 21 6.72 -3.18 -5.84
N GLY A 22 7.65 -3.92 -6.46
CA GLY A 22 7.57 -5.38 -6.56
C GLY A 22 7.61 -6.07 -5.19
N LEU A 23 8.41 -5.57 -4.26
CA LEU A 23 8.46 -6.09 -2.88
C LEU A 23 7.14 -5.81 -2.15
N VAL A 24 6.55 -4.63 -2.31
CA VAL A 24 5.22 -4.30 -1.76
C VAL A 24 4.16 -5.22 -2.35
N VAL A 25 4.15 -5.46 -3.67
CA VAL A 25 3.22 -6.41 -4.31
C VAL A 25 3.42 -7.81 -3.74
N LEU A 26 4.66 -8.29 -3.63
CA LEU A 26 4.96 -9.61 -3.06
C LEU A 26 4.54 -9.73 -1.58
N LEU A 27 4.71 -8.67 -0.79
CA LEU A 27 4.29 -8.64 0.62
C LEU A 27 2.77 -8.56 0.77
N VAL A 28 2.10 -7.82 -0.13
CA VAL A 28 0.63 -7.75 -0.20
C VAL A 28 0.05 -9.09 -0.65
N GLU A 29 0.63 -9.76 -1.65
CA GLU A 29 0.18 -11.08 -2.11
C GLU A 29 0.43 -12.18 -1.07
N LYS A 30 1.60 -12.19 -0.43
CA LYS A 30 1.91 -13.12 0.68
C LYS A 30 1.12 -12.82 1.97
N GLY A 31 0.63 -11.59 2.13
CA GLY A 31 -0.27 -11.19 3.21
C GLY A 31 -1.74 -11.46 2.91
N ALA A 32 -2.18 -11.35 1.65
CA ALA A 32 -3.57 -11.53 1.23
C ALA A 32 -3.93 -13.00 0.92
N GLY A 33 -2.95 -13.82 0.52
CA GLY A 33 -3.11 -15.25 0.26
C GLY A 33 -2.83 -16.11 1.50
N SER A 34 -3.79 -16.19 2.42
CA SER A 34 -4.02 -17.35 3.32
C SER A 34 -2.76 -18.12 3.82
N GLY A 35 -1.96 -17.53 4.72
CA GLY A 35 -1.00 -18.33 5.52
C GLY A 35 0.28 -17.65 6.01
N GLY A 36 0.57 -16.39 5.63
CA GLY A 36 1.71 -15.67 6.21
C GLY A 36 1.43 -15.11 7.61
N PRO A 37 2.44 -14.87 8.46
CA PRO A 37 2.28 -14.25 9.79
C PRO A 37 1.64 -12.84 9.75
N LEU A 38 1.58 -12.20 8.58
CA LEU A 38 0.87 -10.94 8.33
C LEU A 38 -0.58 -11.14 7.84
N GLY A 39 -0.96 -12.33 7.37
CA GLY A 39 -2.31 -12.64 6.88
C GLY A 39 -3.34 -12.77 7.99
N GLU A 40 -2.94 -13.14 9.20
CA GLU A 40 -3.80 -13.08 10.38
C GLU A 40 -4.01 -11.63 10.86
N TRP A 41 -2.99 -10.78 10.74
CA TRP A 41 -3.11 -9.34 11.02
C TRP A 41 -3.93 -8.60 9.94
N PHE A 42 -3.77 -8.94 8.66
CA PHE A 42 -4.49 -8.30 7.55
C PHE A 42 -5.84 -8.93 7.23
N GLY A 43 -6.16 -10.11 7.78
CA GLY A 43 -7.51 -10.69 7.76
C GLY A 43 -8.56 -9.82 8.48
N TRP A 44 -8.11 -8.88 9.34
CA TRP A 44 -8.93 -7.80 9.88
C TRP A 44 -8.94 -6.53 9.04
N LEU A 45 -7.98 -6.29 8.14
CA LEU A 45 -7.90 -5.11 7.26
C LEU A 45 -8.78 -5.19 5.99
N GLY A 46 -9.84 -5.98 6.09
CA GLY A 46 -11.07 -5.91 5.27
C GLY A 46 -12.32 -6.32 6.07
N LYS A 47 -12.17 -6.52 7.39
CA LYS A 47 -13.20 -6.78 8.40
C LYS A 47 -13.11 -5.75 9.53
N LEU A 48 -12.55 -4.57 9.24
CA LEU A 48 -12.63 -3.45 10.15
C LEU A 48 -14.10 -3.07 10.26
N PRO A 49 -14.67 -2.95 11.47
CA PRO A 49 -16.04 -2.48 11.62
C PRO A 49 -16.18 -1.14 10.89
N GLY A 50 -17.01 -1.12 9.84
CA GLY A 50 -17.22 0.05 8.98
C GLY A 50 -16.79 -0.13 7.51
N ASP A 51 -15.94 -1.10 7.16
CA ASP A 51 -15.68 -1.44 5.75
C ASP A 51 -16.86 -2.26 5.19
N ILE A 52 -17.45 -1.80 4.08
CA ILE A 52 -18.68 -2.38 3.53
C ILE A 52 -18.30 -3.38 2.44
N SER A 53 -18.52 -4.68 2.68
CA SER A 53 -18.39 -5.71 1.65
C SER A 53 -19.75 -6.34 1.37
N VAL A 54 -20.25 -6.13 0.16
CA VAL A 54 -21.50 -6.74 -0.34
C VAL A 54 -21.11 -7.79 -1.36
N LYS A 55 -21.31 -9.06 -1.00
CA LYS A 55 -21.07 -10.21 -1.88
C LYS A 55 -22.40 -10.89 -2.18
N ARG A 56 -22.78 -10.94 -3.46
CA ARG A 56 -23.94 -11.66 -3.99
C ARG A 56 -23.53 -12.52 -5.17
N ASP A 57 -24.36 -13.49 -5.53
CA ASP A 57 -24.11 -14.36 -6.68
C ASP A 57 -23.97 -13.52 -7.96
N GLY A 58 -22.73 -13.42 -8.46
CA GLY A 58 -22.36 -12.62 -9.63
C GLY A 58 -21.97 -11.15 -9.37
N PHE A 59 -22.05 -10.65 -8.12
CA PHE A 59 -21.72 -9.25 -7.80
C PHE A 59 -20.91 -9.13 -6.51
N SER A 60 -19.75 -8.50 -6.58
CA SER A 60 -18.91 -8.22 -5.41
C SER A 60 -18.58 -6.73 -5.38
N PHE A 61 -19.02 -6.04 -4.32
CA PHE A 61 -18.73 -4.63 -4.08
C PHE A 61 -18.04 -4.47 -2.73
N TYR A 62 -16.87 -3.83 -2.74
CA TYR A 62 -16.07 -3.56 -1.55
C TYR A 62 -15.82 -2.07 -1.43
N PHE A 63 -16.17 -1.49 -0.27
CA PHE A 63 -16.01 -0.09 0.03
C PHE A 63 -15.22 0.10 1.34
N PRO A 64 -13.91 0.38 1.24
CA PRO A 64 -12.99 0.46 2.38
C PRO A 64 -13.04 1.84 3.08
N LEU A 65 -14.14 2.15 3.77
CA LEU A 65 -14.34 3.41 4.48
C LEU A 65 -13.34 3.64 5.61
N THR A 66 -13.26 2.68 6.53
CA THR A 66 -12.43 2.78 7.74
C THR A 66 -10.96 2.77 7.36
N THR A 67 -10.59 1.92 6.40
CA THR A 67 -9.23 1.86 5.86
C THR A 67 -8.81 3.18 5.22
N SER A 68 -9.67 3.82 4.42
CA SER A 68 -9.36 5.11 3.78
C SER A 68 -9.17 6.24 4.79
N ILE A 69 -10.00 6.28 5.84
CA ILE A 69 -9.89 7.27 6.92
C ILE A 69 -8.58 7.07 7.69
N LEU A 70 -8.23 5.83 8.03
CA LEU A 70 -7.01 5.52 8.76
C LEU A 70 -5.76 5.94 7.96
N ILE A 71 -5.72 5.63 6.67
CA ILE A 71 -4.65 6.04 5.76
C ILE A 71 -4.52 7.56 5.73
N SER A 72 -5.65 8.28 5.62
CA SER A 72 -5.65 9.75 5.62
C SER A 72 -5.05 10.35 6.90
N ILE A 73 -5.40 9.81 8.06
CA ILE A 73 -4.86 10.26 9.35
C ILE A 73 -3.35 10.01 9.43
N VAL A 74 -2.89 8.82 9.03
CA VAL A 74 -1.46 8.47 9.03
C VAL A 74 -0.68 9.38 8.10
N LEU A 75 -1.15 9.59 6.86
CA LEU A 75 -0.50 10.51 5.92
C LEU A 75 -0.48 11.94 6.47
N SER A 76 -1.57 12.40 7.07
CA SER A 76 -1.66 13.75 7.65
C SER A 76 -0.65 13.95 8.79
N LEU A 77 -0.53 12.95 9.68
CA LEU A 77 0.47 12.98 10.76
C LEU A 77 1.90 12.95 10.20
N LEU A 78 2.15 12.15 9.18
CA LEU A 78 3.46 12.02 8.56
C LEU A 78 3.89 13.34 7.89
N VAL A 79 2.98 13.99 7.16
CA VAL A 79 3.18 15.34 6.61
C VAL A 79 3.37 16.36 7.72
N TYR A 80 2.57 16.30 8.80
CA TYR A 80 2.69 17.20 9.94
C TYR A 80 4.08 17.14 10.59
N PHE A 81 4.61 15.94 10.81
CA PHE A 81 5.94 15.77 11.39
C PHE A 81 7.09 16.19 10.45
N ILE A 82 6.95 15.96 9.14
CA ILE A 82 7.96 16.40 8.16
C ILE A 82 7.92 17.92 8.00
N SER A 83 6.73 18.54 7.94
CA SER A 83 6.57 19.98 7.74
C SER A 83 6.92 20.81 8.97
N LYS A 84 6.96 20.21 10.16
CA LYS A 84 7.33 20.88 11.41
C LYS A 84 8.85 20.85 11.70
N ARG A 85 9.63 20.21 10.82
CA ARG A 85 11.09 20.18 10.87
C ARG A 85 11.66 21.19 9.88
#